data_AF-A0A934EKW1-F1
#
_entry.id   AF-A0A934EKW1-F1
#
_cell.length_a   1.000
_cell.length_b   1.000
_cell.length_c   1.000
_cell.angle_alpha   90.00
_cell.angle_beta   90.00
_cell.angle_gamma   90.00
#
_symmetry.space_group_name_H-M   'P 1'
#
loop_
_entity.id
_entity.type
_entity.pdbx_description
1 polymer ?
#
loop_
_entity_poly.entity_id
_entity_poly.type
_entity_poly.pdbx_seq_one_letter_code
_entity_poly.pdbx_strand_id
1 'polypeptide(L)'
;MGRLTNARIGVLMGGRSSEREISLKTGRAVHQALIRRGYDVVAIDVTDRLHRDLEDQKVAIAFLSLHGPGGEDGTIQGFLETVGIPYTGSGVRASAVGMHKAATKMLLAAHGVPLPAGTVVRESDGSSLAKVLRQTKLKLPIVVKPVSQGSTIGVTIVRRRTQWKEALALAHRYDPEAMVESYIPGHEAAVSLLGTTAEGPTVLPAIEIVAPEGFYDFSAKYQKGKTQYLCPAPFPPKVMRHISELARRTYEALECEGAARVDFRITPRGRPYVLEINTVPGMTETSLLPMAAAQVGIAYDVLVERILQSALDRANRLAQGVPKE
;
A
#
# COMPACT_ATOMS: atom_id res chain seq x y z
N MET A 1 27.91 7.03 10.57
CA MET A 1 27.18 5.81 10.98
C MET A 1 27.44 4.75 9.92
N GLY A 2 27.90 3.56 10.31
CA GLY A 2 28.29 2.50 9.37
C GLY A 2 27.11 1.91 8.60
N ARG A 3 27.40 1.15 7.54
CA ARG A 3 26.39 0.40 6.78
C ARG A 3 25.77 -0.69 7.66
N LEU A 4 24.49 -0.98 7.45
CA LEU A 4 23.78 -2.04 8.16
C LEU A 4 24.22 -3.45 7.72
N THR A 5 24.78 -3.58 6.52
CA THR A 5 25.24 -4.85 5.94
C THR A 5 26.32 -4.61 4.88
N ASN A 6 27.11 -5.65 4.59
CA ASN A 6 28.02 -5.71 3.44
C ASN A 6 27.47 -6.59 2.30
N ALA A 7 26.29 -7.19 2.48
CA ALA A 7 25.63 -7.98 1.46
C ALA A 7 25.22 -7.13 0.26
N ARG A 8 25.27 -7.70 -0.94
CA ARG A 8 24.81 -7.03 -2.16
C ARG A 8 23.29 -6.94 -2.18
N ILE A 9 22.78 -5.73 -2.41
CA ILE A 9 21.35 -5.42 -2.45
C ILE A 9 20.87 -5.31 -3.90
N GLY A 10 19.83 -6.06 -4.26
CA GLY A 10 19.12 -5.89 -5.52
C GLY A 10 17.88 -5.02 -5.33
N VAL A 11 17.84 -3.83 -5.93
CA VAL A 11 16.65 -2.99 -5.95
C VAL A 11 15.75 -3.44 -7.10
N LEU A 12 14.67 -4.15 -6.75
CA LEU A 12 13.71 -4.70 -7.70
C LEU A 12 12.67 -3.65 -8.06
N MET A 13 12.56 -3.33 -9.35
CA MET A 13 11.68 -2.28 -9.87
C MET A 13 11.11 -2.67 -11.24
N GLY A 14 10.28 -1.80 -11.82
CA GLY A 14 9.57 -2.09 -13.07
C GLY A 14 8.46 -3.09 -12.88
N GLY A 15 8.61 -4.29 -13.46
CA GLY A 15 7.57 -5.32 -13.51
C GLY A 15 6.58 -5.10 -14.67
N ARG A 16 5.46 -5.84 -14.65
CA ARG A 16 4.47 -5.90 -15.75
C ARG A 16 3.15 -5.20 -15.45
N SER A 17 3.02 -4.55 -14.29
CA SER A 17 1.80 -3.87 -13.89
C SER A 17 1.57 -2.58 -14.71
N SER A 18 0.35 -2.05 -14.64
CA SER A 18 0.02 -0.71 -15.14
C SER A 18 0.80 0.41 -14.42
N GLU A 19 1.46 0.09 -13.31
CA GLU A 19 2.24 1.01 -12.46
C GLU A 19 3.75 0.89 -12.69
N ARG A 20 4.18 0.20 -13.77
CA ARG A 20 5.59 0.01 -14.13
C ARG A 20 6.42 1.30 -14.12
N GLU A 21 5.91 2.38 -14.72
CA GLU A 21 6.67 3.64 -14.82
C GLU A 21 6.90 4.30 -13.46
N ILE A 22 5.94 4.21 -12.55
CA ILE A 22 6.11 4.73 -11.19
C ILE A 22 7.05 3.82 -10.38
N SER A 23 6.96 2.51 -10.57
CA SER A 23 7.86 1.50 -10.00
C SER A 23 9.32 1.75 -10.39
N LEU A 24 9.60 2.01 -11.67
CA LEU A 24 10.93 2.38 -12.16
C LEU A 24 11.45 3.70 -11.53
N LYS A 25 10.58 4.70 -11.33
CA LYS A 25 10.97 5.96 -10.67
C LYS A 25 11.30 5.74 -9.19
N THR A 26 10.46 5.01 -8.48
CA THR A 26 10.68 4.61 -7.09
C THR A 26 11.99 3.85 -6.95
N GLY A 27 12.21 2.80 -7.75
CA GLY A 27 13.43 1.99 -7.70
C GLY A 27 14.71 2.78 -7.98
N ARG A 28 14.69 3.70 -8.96
CA ARG A 28 15.84 4.59 -9.21
C ARG A 28 16.15 5.49 -8.02
N ALA A 29 15.13 6.08 -7.38
CA ALA A 29 15.34 6.95 -6.22
C ALA A 29 15.93 6.19 -5.03
N VAL A 30 15.39 4.99 -4.74
CA VAL A 30 15.89 4.08 -3.70
C VAL A 30 17.33 3.64 -4.00
N HIS A 31 17.61 3.21 -5.23
CA HIS A 31 18.95 2.80 -5.66
C HIS A 31 19.98 3.90 -5.44
N GLN A 32 19.67 5.14 -5.83
CA GLN A 32 20.56 6.28 -5.62
C GLN A 32 20.78 6.60 -4.13
N ALA A 33 19.75 6.47 -3.30
CA ALA A 33 19.88 6.63 -1.84
C ALA A 33 20.81 5.56 -1.24
N LEU A 34 20.68 4.30 -1.63
CA LEU A 34 21.56 3.23 -1.17
C LEU A 34 23.02 3.46 -1.61
N ILE A 35 23.26 3.94 -2.83
CA ILE A 35 24.61 4.33 -3.29
C ILE A 35 25.19 5.45 -2.41
N ARG A 36 24.43 6.53 -2.15
CA ARG A 36 24.88 7.65 -1.31
C ARG A 36 25.21 7.21 0.13
N ARG A 37 24.54 6.17 0.62
CA ARG A 37 24.81 5.55 1.93
C ARG A 37 25.94 4.51 1.89
N GLY A 38 26.50 4.24 0.72
CA GLY A 38 27.69 3.41 0.51
C GLY A 38 27.44 1.91 0.37
N TYR A 39 26.20 1.47 0.17
CA TYR A 39 25.88 0.05 -0.02
C TYR A 39 26.34 -0.47 -1.39
N ASP A 40 26.71 -1.75 -1.46
CA ASP A 40 26.85 -2.46 -2.74
C ASP A 40 25.46 -2.81 -3.25
N VAL A 41 25.04 -2.14 -4.32
CA VAL A 41 23.66 -2.19 -4.80
C VAL A 41 23.62 -2.28 -6.32
N VAL A 42 22.66 -3.05 -6.82
CA VAL A 42 22.34 -3.18 -8.24
C VAL A 42 20.86 -2.92 -8.47
N ALA A 43 20.56 -2.19 -9.54
CA ALA A 43 19.20 -1.96 -10.03
C ALA A 43 18.76 -3.13 -10.92
N ILE A 44 17.62 -3.76 -10.63
CA ILE A 44 17.07 -4.87 -11.43
C ILE A 44 15.64 -4.54 -11.85
N ASP A 45 15.42 -4.49 -13.16
CA ASP A 45 14.09 -4.42 -13.75
C ASP A 45 13.50 -5.83 -13.84
N VAL A 46 12.39 -6.06 -13.13
CA VAL A 46 11.82 -7.40 -12.99
C VAL A 46 11.17 -7.87 -14.29
N THR A 47 11.70 -8.97 -14.81
CA THR A 47 11.20 -9.70 -15.98
C THR A 47 11.07 -11.19 -15.66
N ASP A 48 10.74 -12.01 -16.65
CA ASP A 48 10.72 -13.47 -16.56
C ASP A 48 12.11 -14.10 -16.31
N ARG A 49 13.19 -13.32 -16.48
CA ARG A 49 14.56 -13.72 -16.20
C ARG A 49 15.05 -13.46 -14.79
N LEU A 50 14.18 -12.95 -13.89
CA LEU A 50 14.57 -12.50 -12.57
C LEU A 50 15.47 -13.49 -11.80
N HIS A 51 15.20 -14.80 -11.89
CA HIS A 51 16.03 -15.83 -11.24
C HIS A 51 17.51 -15.75 -11.65
N ARG A 52 17.81 -15.63 -12.94
CA ARG A 52 19.20 -15.52 -13.44
C ARG A 52 19.79 -14.19 -13.08
N ASP A 53 19.01 -13.12 -13.19
CA ASP A 53 19.51 -11.78 -12.89
C ASP A 53 19.90 -11.67 -11.40
N LEU A 54 19.18 -12.33 -10.49
CA LEU A 54 19.55 -12.41 -9.07
C LEU A 54 20.82 -13.24 -8.84
N GLU A 55 20.96 -14.37 -9.52
CA GLU A 55 22.12 -15.27 -9.41
C GLU A 55 23.40 -14.62 -10.00
N ASP A 56 23.33 -14.16 -11.25
CA ASP A 56 24.44 -13.52 -11.99
C ASP A 56 24.98 -12.30 -11.23
N GLN A 57 24.08 -11.51 -10.65
CA GLN A 57 24.46 -10.32 -9.87
C GLN A 57 24.85 -10.64 -8.44
N LYS A 58 24.67 -11.89 -7.96
CA LYS A 58 24.92 -12.34 -6.58
C LYS A 58 24.12 -11.53 -5.57
N VAL A 59 22.84 -11.30 -5.84
CA VAL A 59 21.95 -10.58 -4.94
C VAL A 59 21.70 -11.42 -3.69
N ALA A 60 21.99 -10.85 -2.53
CA ALA A 60 21.79 -11.49 -1.22
C ALA A 60 20.61 -10.90 -0.45
N ILE A 61 20.18 -9.68 -0.78
CA ILE A 61 19.01 -9.01 -0.20
C ILE A 61 18.25 -8.30 -1.31
N ALA A 62 16.92 -8.43 -1.35
CA ALA A 62 16.08 -7.69 -2.29
C ALA A 62 15.40 -6.48 -1.62
N PHE A 63 15.58 -5.30 -2.19
CA PHE A 63 14.76 -4.14 -1.86
C PHE A 63 13.59 -4.06 -2.85
N LEU A 64 12.36 -4.16 -2.34
CA LEU A 64 11.16 -4.13 -3.18
C LEU A 64 10.75 -2.69 -3.48
N SER A 65 10.71 -2.34 -4.76
CA SER A 65 10.23 -1.06 -5.29
C SER A 65 9.27 -1.29 -6.46
N LEU A 66 8.51 -2.38 -6.40
CA LEU A 66 7.50 -2.77 -7.36
C LEU A 66 6.13 -2.24 -6.93
N HIS A 67 5.33 -1.78 -7.90
CA HIS A 67 3.98 -1.28 -7.65
C HIS A 67 2.94 -2.09 -8.42
N GLY A 68 1.78 -2.32 -7.79
CA GLY A 68 0.66 -3.05 -8.37
C GLY A 68 0.83 -4.58 -8.40
N PRO A 69 -0.01 -5.29 -9.18
CA PRO A 69 0.01 -6.75 -9.28
C PRO A 69 1.39 -7.30 -9.69
N GLY A 70 1.79 -8.40 -9.05
CA GLY A 70 3.12 -9.01 -9.12
C GLY A 70 4.13 -8.42 -8.13
N GLY A 71 3.93 -7.20 -7.63
CA GLY A 71 4.83 -6.52 -6.69
C GLY A 71 4.27 -6.40 -5.27
N GLU A 72 2.98 -6.10 -5.15
CA GLU A 72 2.33 -5.78 -3.87
C GLU A 72 1.38 -6.89 -3.38
N ASP A 73 1.15 -7.92 -4.19
CA ASP A 73 0.12 -8.95 -4.01
C ASP A 73 0.65 -10.28 -3.43
N GLY A 74 1.91 -10.32 -3.00
CA GLY A 74 2.55 -11.51 -2.46
C GLY A 74 3.27 -12.38 -3.49
N THR A 75 3.13 -12.10 -4.80
CA THR A 75 3.75 -12.93 -5.86
C THR A 75 5.27 -12.88 -5.80
N ILE A 76 5.87 -11.68 -5.83
CA ILE A 76 7.32 -11.53 -5.75
C ILE A 76 7.86 -11.98 -4.39
N GLN A 77 7.11 -11.72 -3.32
CA GLN A 77 7.44 -12.14 -1.96
C GLN A 77 7.56 -13.67 -1.89
N GLY A 78 6.59 -14.40 -2.45
CA GLY A 78 6.61 -15.87 -2.46
C GLY A 78 7.74 -16.43 -3.30
N PHE A 79 8.07 -15.79 -4.44
CA PHE A 79 9.24 -16.15 -5.23
C PHE A 79 10.53 -15.99 -4.40
N LEU A 80 10.71 -14.85 -3.72
CA LEU A 80 11.90 -14.57 -2.91
C LEU A 80 12.01 -15.49 -1.69
N GLU A 81 10.89 -15.83 -1.04
CA GLU A 81 10.86 -16.87 0.00
C GLU A 81 11.28 -18.25 -0.55
N THR A 82 10.83 -18.61 -1.75
CA THR A 82 11.17 -19.89 -2.39
C THR A 82 12.67 -20.01 -2.67
N VAL A 83 13.31 -18.92 -3.14
CA VAL A 83 14.75 -18.91 -3.45
C VAL A 83 15.63 -18.49 -2.27
N GLY A 84 15.04 -18.27 -1.08
CA GLY A 84 15.77 -17.95 0.15
C GLY A 84 16.41 -16.55 0.19
N ILE A 85 15.93 -15.60 -0.62
CA ILE A 85 16.45 -14.22 -0.62
C ILE A 85 15.60 -13.35 0.31
N PRO A 86 16.16 -12.83 1.43
CA PRO A 86 15.44 -11.89 2.29
C PRO A 86 15.12 -10.58 1.56
N TYR A 87 13.99 -9.98 1.91
CA TYR A 87 13.48 -8.79 1.24
C TYR A 87 12.80 -7.80 2.17
N THR A 88 12.75 -6.55 1.73
CA THR A 88 12.14 -5.45 2.48
C THR A 88 10.62 -5.52 2.47
N GLY A 89 10.01 -5.08 3.57
CA GLY A 89 8.57 -4.91 3.66
C GLY A 89 7.82 -6.17 4.08
N SER A 90 6.52 -6.13 3.81
CA SER A 90 5.55 -7.10 4.31
C SER A 90 5.69 -8.46 3.62
N GLY A 91 5.41 -9.54 4.35
CA GLY A 91 5.48 -10.91 3.84
C GLY A 91 4.38 -11.27 2.83
N VAL A 92 4.37 -12.53 2.36
CA VAL A 92 3.39 -13.03 1.36
C VAL A 92 1.95 -12.77 1.78
N ARG A 93 1.57 -13.20 2.99
CA ARG A 93 0.19 -13.11 3.47
C ARG A 93 -0.28 -11.66 3.61
N ALA A 94 0.53 -10.83 4.26
CA ALA A 94 0.23 -9.42 4.48
C ALA A 94 0.07 -8.67 3.14
N SER A 95 0.95 -8.96 2.17
CA SER A 95 0.90 -8.38 0.83
C SER A 95 -0.35 -8.82 0.05
N ALA A 96 -0.60 -10.13 -0.03
CA ALA A 96 -1.77 -10.68 -0.71
C ALA A 96 -3.10 -10.19 -0.13
N VAL A 97 -3.22 -10.19 1.21
CA VAL A 97 -4.43 -9.70 1.89
C VAL A 97 -4.57 -8.18 1.72
N GLY A 98 -3.47 -7.43 1.87
CA GLY A 98 -3.44 -5.97 1.74
C GLY A 98 -3.90 -5.48 0.37
N MET A 99 -3.46 -6.15 -0.70
CA MET A 99 -3.87 -5.84 -2.07
C MET A 99 -5.35 -6.20 -2.32
N HIS A 100 -5.87 -7.25 -1.68
CA HIS A 100 -7.24 -7.72 -1.87
C HIS A 100 -8.21 -7.02 -0.91
N LYS A 101 -8.87 -5.94 -1.35
CA LYS A 101 -9.73 -5.06 -0.52
C LYS A 101 -10.79 -5.80 0.28
N ALA A 102 -11.42 -6.82 -0.30
CA ALA A 102 -12.43 -7.61 0.41
C ALA A 102 -11.83 -8.43 1.57
N ALA A 103 -10.67 -9.06 1.36
CA ALA A 103 -9.98 -9.85 2.36
C ALA A 103 -9.45 -8.97 3.48
N THR A 104 -8.81 -7.83 3.13
CA THR A 104 -8.41 -6.80 4.09
C THR A 104 -9.60 -6.39 4.97
N LYS A 105 -10.76 -6.10 4.38
CA LYS A 105 -11.93 -5.65 5.14
C LYS A 105 -12.52 -6.71 6.05
N MET A 106 -12.58 -7.98 5.61
CA MET A 106 -13.02 -9.07 6.48
C MET A 106 -12.11 -9.22 7.70
N LEU A 107 -10.79 -9.18 7.49
CA LEU A 107 -9.81 -9.29 8.57
C LEU A 107 -9.89 -8.09 9.53
N LEU A 108 -9.97 -6.87 9.00
CA LEU A 108 -10.06 -5.65 9.80
C LEU A 108 -11.39 -5.55 10.56
N ALA A 109 -12.50 -6.03 9.98
CA ALA A 109 -13.79 -6.10 10.66
C ALA A 109 -13.74 -7.04 11.87
N ALA A 110 -13.08 -8.20 11.74
CA ALA A 110 -12.87 -9.13 12.85
C ALA A 110 -12.06 -8.50 14.00
N HIS A 111 -11.18 -7.54 13.69
CA HIS A 111 -10.43 -6.78 14.67
C HIS A 111 -11.15 -5.50 15.14
N GLY A 112 -12.42 -5.28 14.79
CA GLY A 112 -13.20 -4.11 15.22
C GLY A 112 -12.69 -2.78 14.67
N VAL A 113 -12.05 -2.79 13.49
CA VAL A 113 -11.64 -1.56 12.78
C VAL A 113 -12.85 -0.98 12.04
N PRO A 114 -13.13 0.34 12.13
CA PRO A 114 -14.23 0.96 11.40
C PRO A 114 -13.98 0.96 9.89
N LEU A 115 -14.91 0.37 9.13
CA LEU A 115 -14.87 0.27 7.68
C LEU A 115 -16.17 0.80 7.06
N PRO A 116 -16.14 1.35 5.84
CA PRO A 116 -17.36 1.59 5.08
C PRO A 116 -18.15 0.28 4.94
N ALA A 117 -19.45 0.32 5.23
CA ALA A 117 -20.33 -0.82 4.99
C ALA A 117 -20.35 -1.14 3.49
N GLY A 118 -20.36 -2.42 3.12
CA GLY A 118 -20.27 -2.82 1.73
C GLY A 118 -20.48 -4.30 1.49
N THR A 119 -20.39 -4.69 0.21
CA THR A 119 -20.43 -6.08 -0.26
C THR A 119 -19.57 -6.22 -1.52
N VAL A 120 -19.22 -7.46 -1.86
CA VAL A 120 -18.68 -7.81 -3.17
C VAL A 120 -19.81 -8.23 -4.10
N VAL A 121 -19.70 -7.87 -5.38
CA VAL A 121 -20.54 -8.31 -6.48
C VAL A 121 -19.63 -8.97 -7.52
N ARG A 122 -19.90 -10.23 -7.90
CA ARG A 122 -19.17 -10.89 -8.98
C ARG A 122 -19.82 -10.57 -10.32
N GLU A 123 -19.03 -10.53 -11.39
CA GLU A 123 -19.52 -10.32 -12.75
C GLU A 123 -20.60 -11.35 -13.14
N SER A 124 -20.39 -12.60 -12.74
CA SER A 124 -21.31 -13.73 -12.98
C SER A 124 -22.68 -13.56 -12.32
N ASP A 125 -22.80 -12.73 -11.29
CA ASP A 125 -24.03 -12.65 -10.48
C ASP A 125 -25.11 -11.76 -11.14
N GLY A 126 -24.73 -10.92 -12.12
CA GLY A 126 -25.66 -10.01 -12.80
C GLY A 126 -26.47 -9.11 -11.86
N SER A 127 -25.92 -8.75 -10.70
CA SER A 127 -26.69 -8.16 -9.59
C SER A 127 -27.23 -6.77 -9.92
N SER A 128 -28.54 -6.58 -9.71
CA SER A 128 -29.17 -5.27 -9.85
C SER A 128 -28.88 -4.38 -8.65
N LEU A 129 -28.75 -3.06 -8.88
CA LEU A 129 -28.56 -2.08 -7.81
C LEU A 129 -29.61 -2.20 -6.70
N ALA A 130 -30.88 -2.43 -7.06
CA ALA A 130 -31.97 -2.54 -6.09
C ALA A 130 -31.77 -3.74 -5.14
N LYS A 131 -31.29 -4.88 -5.66
CA LYS A 131 -30.97 -6.06 -4.85
C LYS A 131 -29.83 -5.76 -3.89
N VAL A 132 -28.72 -5.18 -4.39
CA VAL A 132 -27.54 -4.82 -3.59
C VAL A 132 -27.90 -3.85 -2.46
N LEU A 133 -28.58 -2.74 -2.77
CA LEU A 133 -28.97 -1.74 -1.77
C LEU A 133 -29.89 -2.33 -0.69
N ARG A 134 -30.83 -3.20 -1.08
CA ARG A 134 -31.75 -3.84 -0.13
C ARG A 134 -31.02 -4.80 0.82
N GLN A 135 -30.16 -5.67 0.30
CA GLN A 135 -29.44 -6.66 1.11
C GLN A 135 -28.44 -6.02 2.07
N THR A 136 -27.76 -4.98 1.62
CA THR A 136 -26.72 -4.29 2.40
C THR A 136 -27.24 -3.12 3.24
N LYS A 137 -28.51 -2.73 3.05
CA LYS A 137 -29.12 -1.51 3.61
C LYS A 137 -28.37 -0.22 3.25
N LEU A 138 -27.59 -0.24 2.16
CA LEU A 138 -26.87 0.93 1.67
C LEU A 138 -27.82 1.96 1.03
N LYS A 139 -27.37 3.21 1.00
CA LYS A 139 -28.02 4.33 0.32
C LYS A 139 -27.04 4.98 -0.63
N LEU A 140 -27.54 5.57 -1.71
CA LEU A 140 -26.72 6.40 -2.60
C LEU A 140 -26.30 7.69 -1.85
N PRO A 141 -25.11 8.23 -2.12
CA PRO A 141 -24.09 7.68 -3.03
C PRO A 141 -23.36 6.45 -2.48
N ILE A 142 -22.93 5.58 -3.40
CA ILE A 142 -22.07 4.41 -3.12
C ILE A 142 -20.80 4.49 -3.97
N VAL A 143 -19.76 3.79 -3.55
CA VAL A 143 -18.51 3.63 -4.29
C VAL A 143 -18.45 2.22 -4.86
N VAL A 144 -18.17 2.10 -6.15
CA VAL A 144 -17.93 0.84 -6.86
C VAL A 144 -16.47 0.83 -7.29
N LYS A 145 -15.72 -0.23 -6.97
CA LYS A 145 -14.29 -0.35 -7.28
C LYS A 145 -13.85 -1.81 -7.51
N PRO A 146 -12.82 -2.07 -8.32
CA PRO A 146 -12.20 -3.39 -8.39
C PRO A 146 -11.65 -3.80 -7.02
N VAL A 147 -11.60 -5.10 -6.74
CA VAL A 147 -11.15 -5.61 -5.43
C VAL A 147 -9.62 -5.64 -5.30
N SER A 148 -8.90 -5.95 -6.38
CA SER A 148 -7.45 -6.19 -6.40
C SER A 148 -6.62 -5.12 -7.13
N GLN A 149 -7.18 -3.93 -7.38
CA GLN A 149 -6.45 -2.83 -8.05
C GLN A 149 -6.05 -1.72 -7.09
N GLY A 150 -4.87 -1.14 -7.32
CA GLY A 150 -4.38 0.06 -6.65
C GLY A 150 -4.78 1.37 -7.34
N SER A 151 -4.27 2.49 -6.80
CA SER A 151 -4.21 3.79 -7.48
C SER A 151 -5.55 4.35 -8.02
N THR A 152 -6.68 4.04 -7.39
CA THR A 152 -8.02 4.51 -7.79
C THR A 152 -8.44 4.07 -9.20
N ILE A 153 -7.79 3.05 -9.77
CA ILE A 153 -8.13 2.51 -11.09
C ILE A 153 -9.51 1.82 -11.00
N GLY A 154 -10.40 2.15 -11.93
CA GLY A 154 -11.74 1.55 -12.02
C GLY A 154 -12.73 1.99 -10.92
N VAL A 155 -12.41 3.01 -10.12
CA VAL A 155 -13.28 3.48 -9.04
C VAL A 155 -14.33 4.46 -9.56
N THR A 156 -15.60 4.23 -9.21
CA THR A 156 -16.73 5.12 -9.55
C THR A 156 -17.56 5.44 -8.32
N ILE A 157 -17.86 6.72 -8.08
CA ILE A 157 -18.88 7.10 -7.10
C ILE A 157 -20.25 7.21 -7.80
N VAL A 158 -21.10 6.22 -7.56
CA VAL A 158 -22.46 6.14 -8.08
C VAL A 158 -23.38 7.03 -7.22
N ARG A 159 -23.83 8.15 -7.80
CA ARG A 159 -24.79 9.09 -7.16
C ARG A 159 -26.23 8.85 -7.62
N ARG A 160 -26.40 8.37 -8.84
CA ARG A 160 -27.69 8.10 -9.48
C ARG A 160 -27.77 6.65 -9.90
N ARG A 161 -28.98 6.08 -9.88
CA ARG A 161 -29.24 4.68 -10.29
C ARG A 161 -28.77 4.38 -11.72
N THR A 162 -28.85 5.37 -12.60
CA THR A 162 -28.43 5.23 -14.01
C THR A 162 -26.94 4.95 -14.19
N GLN A 163 -26.10 5.33 -13.22
CA GLN A 163 -24.64 5.12 -13.30
C GLN A 163 -24.20 3.70 -12.92
N TRP A 164 -25.11 2.86 -12.41
CA TRP A 164 -24.77 1.54 -11.87
C TRP A 164 -24.12 0.60 -12.89
N LYS A 165 -24.73 0.47 -14.08
CA LYS A 165 -24.27 -0.48 -15.10
C LYS A 165 -22.86 -0.13 -15.58
N GLU A 166 -22.61 1.14 -15.86
CA GLU A 166 -21.30 1.63 -16.29
C GLU A 166 -20.25 1.47 -15.19
N ALA A 167 -20.60 1.77 -13.94
CA ALA A 167 -19.70 1.62 -12.79
C ALA A 167 -19.26 0.17 -12.58
N LEU A 168 -20.20 -0.79 -12.64
CA LEU A 168 -19.88 -2.21 -12.54
C LEU A 168 -19.05 -2.68 -13.73
N ALA A 169 -19.43 -2.32 -14.96
CA ALA A 169 -18.68 -2.72 -16.16
C ALA A 169 -17.24 -2.19 -16.13
N LEU A 170 -17.04 -0.96 -15.64
CA LEU A 170 -15.71 -0.39 -15.48
C LEU A 170 -14.90 -1.15 -14.42
N ALA A 171 -15.49 -1.47 -13.26
CA ALA A 171 -14.80 -2.25 -12.24
C ALA A 171 -14.43 -3.66 -12.76
N HIS A 172 -15.37 -4.32 -13.45
CA HIS A 172 -15.19 -5.67 -13.99
C HIS A 172 -14.19 -5.77 -15.14
N ARG A 173 -13.88 -4.66 -15.81
CA ARG A 173 -12.77 -4.60 -16.76
C ARG A 173 -11.42 -4.95 -16.13
N TYR A 174 -11.27 -4.69 -14.83
CA TYR A 174 -9.99 -4.88 -14.12
C TYR A 174 -10.01 -6.04 -13.12
N ASP A 175 -11.19 -6.50 -12.68
CA ASP A 175 -11.33 -7.55 -11.68
C ASP A 175 -12.71 -8.23 -11.78
N PRO A 176 -12.81 -9.57 -11.82
CA PRO A 176 -14.10 -10.27 -11.80
C PRO A 176 -14.97 -9.95 -10.57
N GLU A 177 -14.37 -9.42 -9.50
CA GLU A 177 -15.04 -8.93 -8.31
C GLU A 177 -15.06 -7.40 -8.23
N ALA A 178 -16.24 -6.84 -7.99
CA ALA A 178 -16.43 -5.41 -7.70
C ALA A 178 -16.88 -5.22 -6.25
N MET A 179 -16.12 -4.41 -5.50
CA MET A 179 -16.50 -3.95 -4.17
C MET A 179 -17.48 -2.79 -4.27
N VAL A 180 -18.57 -2.87 -3.51
CA VAL A 180 -19.64 -1.86 -3.44
C VAL A 180 -19.78 -1.38 -2.01
N GLU A 181 -19.49 -0.11 -1.77
CA GLU A 181 -19.41 0.47 -0.42
C GLU A 181 -20.25 1.74 -0.25
N SER A 182 -20.66 2.01 0.99
CA SER A 182 -21.13 3.33 1.39
C SER A 182 -20.09 4.41 1.07
N TYR A 183 -20.52 5.51 0.45
CA TYR A 183 -19.67 6.68 0.31
C TYR A 183 -19.52 7.40 1.65
N ILE A 184 -18.28 7.65 2.06
CA ILE A 184 -17.96 8.40 3.27
C ILE A 184 -17.59 9.85 2.88
N PRO A 185 -18.47 10.84 3.11
CA PRO A 185 -18.17 12.24 2.83
C PRO A 185 -17.09 12.78 3.79
N GLY A 186 -16.51 13.93 3.47
CA GLY A 186 -15.53 14.62 4.33
C GLY A 186 -14.10 14.50 3.80
N HIS A 187 -13.14 14.38 4.72
CA HIS A 187 -11.71 14.48 4.46
C HIS A 187 -11.11 13.13 4.06
N GLU A 188 -9.98 13.21 3.35
CA GLU A 188 -9.13 12.06 3.03
C GLU A 188 -7.80 12.21 3.73
N ALA A 189 -7.31 11.12 4.32
CA ALA A 189 -6.06 11.13 5.06
C ALA A 189 -5.27 9.86 4.81
N ALA A 190 -3.95 9.97 4.85
CA ALA A 190 -3.04 8.83 4.81
C ALA A 190 -2.13 8.85 6.03
N VAL A 191 -1.91 7.68 6.62
CA VAL A 191 -0.99 7.50 7.75
C VAL A 191 0.02 6.43 7.38
N SER A 192 1.29 6.82 7.33
CA SER A 192 2.39 5.90 7.07
C SER A 192 2.95 5.30 8.36
N LEU A 193 3.37 4.05 8.29
CA LEU A 193 4.00 3.33 9.38
C LEU A 193 5.34 2.74 8.92
N LEU A 194 6.29 2.69 9.84
CA LEU A 194 7.58 2.03 9.68
C LEU A 194 7.80 1.13 10.88
N GLY A 195 8.06 -0.15 10.68
CA GLY A 195 8.35 -1.07 11.77
C GLY A 195 8.94 -2.38 11.26
N THR A 196 9.39 -3.22 12.18
CA THR A 196 9.77 -4.60 11.87
C THR A 196 9.05 -5.55 12.83
N THR A 197 9.24 -6.87 12.71
CA THR A 197 8.71 -7.74 13.77
C THR A 197 9.49 -7.60 15.07
N ALA A 198 10.74 -7.11 15.02
CA ALA A 198 11.58 -6.91 16.19
C ALA A 198 11.22 -5.61 16.93
N GLU A 199 10.89 -4.57 16.16
CA GLU A 199 10.48 -3.26 16.69
C GLU A 199 9.05 -2.93 16.24
N GLY A 200 8.16 -2.70 17.20
CA GLY A 200 6.77 -2.31 16.90
C GLY A 200 6.68 -1.08 15.98
N PRO A 201 5.54 -0.88 15.30
CA PRO A 201 5.41 0.15 14.27
C PRO A 201 5.51 1.56 14.85
N THR A 202 6.40 2.36 14.27
CA THR A 202 6.42 3.82 14.40
C THR A 202 5.38 4.42 13.47
N VAL A 203 4.38 5.10 14.04
CA VAL A 203 3.37 5.83 13.29
C VAL A 203 3.90 7.23 12.92
N LEU A 204 3.93 7.56 11.63
CA LEU A 204 4.33 8.88 11.15
C LEU A 204 3.15 9.87 11.16
N PRO A 205 3.40 11.19 11.08
CA PRO A 205 2.33 12.19 11.01
C PRO A 205 1.37 11.90 9.86
N ALA A 206 0.07 12.02 10.15
CA ALA A 206 -0.95 11.91 9.12
C ALA A 206 -0.81 13.03 8.09
N ILE A 207 -1.16 12.73 6.85
CA ILE A 207 -1.24 13.70 5.76
C ILE A 207 -2.70 13.83 5.34
N GLU A 208 -3.23 15.05 5.27
CA GLU A 208 -4.51 15.30 4.63
C GLU A 208 -4.31 15.49 3.13
N ILE A 209 -5.14 14.80 2.34
CA ILE A 209 -5.16 14.88 0.88
C ILE A 209 -6.34 15.75 0.47
N VAL A 210 -6.07 16.97 0.00
CA VAL A 210 -7.09 17.94 -0.41
C VAL A 210 -7.14 18.02 -1.94
N ALA A 211 -8.12 17.34 -2.54
CA ALA A 211 -8.39 17.40 -3.97
C ALA A 211 -9.43 18.50 -4.28
N PRO A 212 -9.21 19.36 -5.31
CA PRO A 212 -10.04 20.53 -5.58
C PRO A 212 -11.50 20.20 -5.96
N GLU A 213 -11.76 18.99 -6.46
CA GLU A 213 -13.11 18.51 -6.81
C GLU A 213 -13.67 17.48 -5.80
N GLY A 214 -13.01 17.30 -4.65
CA GLY A 214 -13.47 16.42 -3.57
C GLY A 214 -13.33 14.91 -3.83
N PHE A 215 -12.64 14.51 -4.91
CA PHE A 215 -12.30 13.12 -5.20
C PHE A 215 -10.84 12.98 -5.64
N TYR A 216 -10.14 12.02 -5.04
CA TYR A 216 -8.72 11.75 -5.31
C TYR A 216 -8.58 10.59 -6.31
N ASP A 217 -8.65 10.92 -7.61
CA ASP A 217 -8.50 9.94 -8.70
C ASP A 217 -7.03 9.75 -9.14
N PHE A 218 -6.81 8.80 -10.05
CA PHE A 218 -5.48 8.51 -10.62
C PHE A 218 -4.84 9.75 -11.26
N SER A 219 -5.63 10.58 -11.95
CA SER A 219 -5.12 11.78 -12.61
C SER A 219 -4.66 12.83 -11.58
N ALA A 220 -5.36 12.94 -10.45
CA ALA A 220 -5.04 13.82 -9.33
C ALA A 220 -3.81 13.37 -8.52
N LYS A 221 -3.46 12.08 -8.54
CA LYS A 221 -2.26 11.50 -7.91
C LYS A 221 -0.95 11.89 -8.61
N TYR A 222 -1.00 12.20 -9.92
CA TYR A 222 0.19 12.40 -10.74
C TYR A 222 0.22 13.71 -11.54
N GLN A 223 -0.87 14.49 -11.59
CA GLN A 223 -0.88 15.85 -12.13
C GLN A 223 -0.32 16.85 -11.10
N LYS A 224 0.82 17.48 -11.42
CA LYS A 224 1.41 18.56 -10.61
C LYS A 224 0.42 19.71 -10.43
N GLY A 225 0.23 20.14 -9.17
CA GLY A 225 -0.35 21.44 -8.84
C GLY A 225 -1.84 21.51 -8.52
N LYS A 226 -2.60 20.40 -8.59
CA LYS A 226 -4.04 20.40 -8.25
C LYS A 226 -4.34 19.92 -6.84
N THR A 227 -3.74 18.81 -6.41
CA THR A 227 -3.94 18.25 -5.07
C THR A 227 -2.97 18.89 -4.06
N GLN A 228 -3.48 19.33 -2.92
CA GLN A 228 -2.66 19.79 -1.80
C GLN A 228 -2.49 18.68 -0.78
N TYR A 229 -1.28 18.55 -0.24
CA TYR A 229 -0.95 17.61 0.82
C TYR A 229 -0.55 18.40 2.05
N LEU A 230 -1.31 18.27 3.14
CA LEU A 230 -1.06 18.98 4.39
C LEU A 230 -0.42 18.01 5.39
N CYS A 231 0.84 18.26 5.74
CA CYS A 231 1.60 17.46 6.70
C CYS A 231 2.20 18.38 7.79
N PRO A 232 1.89 18.18 9.08
CA PRO A 232 0.87 17.26 9.59
C PRO A 232 -0.54 17.68 9.15
N ALA A 233 -1.44 16.72 9.05
CA ALA A 233 -2.84 16.97 8.75
C ALA A 233 -3.47 17.90 9.82
N PRO A 234 -4.20 18.96 9.44
CA PRO A 234 -4.77 19.95 10.36
C PRO A 234 -6.07 19.45 11.04
N PHE A 235 -6.13 18.17 11.43
CA PHE A 235 -7.30 17.63 12.12
C PHE A 235 -7.25 17.90 13.63
N PRO A 236 -8.40 17.92 14.32
CA PRO A 236 -8.43 18.02 15.78
C PRO A 236 -7.60 16.92 16.45
N PRO A 237 -6.94 17.19 17.60
CA PRO A 237 -6.05 16.21 18.25
C PRO A 237 -6.71 14.86 18.56
N LYS A 238 -8.02 14.86 18.85
CA LYS A 238 -8.80 13.63 19.07
C LYS A 238 -8.88 12.77 17.79
N VAL A 239 -9.07 13.40 16.63
CA VAL A 239 -9.12 12.72 15.33
C VAL A 239 -7.72 12.18 14.99
N MET A 240 -6.68 13.00 15.16
CA MET A 240 -5.29 12.58 14.94
C MET A 240 -4.91 11.33 15.76
N ARG A 241 -5.21 11.32 17.07
CA ARG A 241 -4.98 10.13 17.90
C ARG A 241 -5.75 8.91 17.41
N HIS A 242 -7.00 9.10 16.99
CA HIS A 242 -7.85 8.01 16.54
C HIS A 242 -7.36 7.39 15.23
N ILE A 243 -6.96 8.21 14.24
CA ILE A 243 -6.44 7.68 12.98
C ILE A 243 -5.07 7.02 13.15
N SER A 244 -4.20 7.56 14.01
CA SER A 244 -2.91 6.93 14.33
C SER A 244 -3.09 5.55 14.99
N GLU A 245 -4.01 5.44 15.95
CA GLU A 245 -4.30 4.15 16.60
C GLU A 245 -4.93 3.14 15.63
N LEU A 246 -5.85 3.58 14.77
CA LEU A 246 -6.42 2.70 13.74
C LEU A 246 -5.36 2.27 12.71
N ALA A 247 -4.45 3.16 12.32
CA ALA A 247 -3.38 2.83 11.39
C ALA A 247 -2.45 1.77 11.99
N ARG A 248 -2.08 1.92 13.27
CA ARG A 248 -1.32 0.93 14.03
C ARG A 248 -2.02 -0.43 14.08
N ARG A 249 -3.29 -0.43 14.48
CA ARG A 249 -4.11 -1.67 14.54
C ARG A 249 -4.26 -2.34 13.17
N THR A 250 -4.41 -1.56 12.09
CA THR A 250 -4.48 -2.11 10.73
C THR A 250 -3.16 -2.75 10.33
N TYR A 251 -2.03 -2.11 10.60
CA TYR A 251 -0.70 -2.65 10.35
C TYR A 251 -0.45 -3.97 11.10
N GLU A 252 -0.77 -3.99 12.39
CA GLU A 252 -0.60 -5.16 13.25
C GLU A 252 -1.55 -6.31 12.86
N ALA A 253 -2.82 -6.01 12.57
CA ALA A 253 -3.81 -7.03 12.22
C ALA A 253 -3.47 -7.77 10.92
N LEU A 254 -2.79 -7.10 9.97
CA LEU A 254 -2.31 -7.74 8.74
C LEU A 254 -0.93 -8.38 8.90
N GLU A 255 -0.26 -8.20 10.04
CA GLU A 255 1.15 -8.55 10.26
C GLU A 255 2.05 -7.93 9.19
N CYS A 256 1.83 -6.63 8.92
CA CYS A 256 2.71 -5.88 8.04
C CYS A 256 4.11 -5.75 8.66
N GLU A 257 5.11 -5.63 7.79
CA GLU A 257 6.51 -5.39 8.15
C GLU A 257 7.08 -4.32 7.19
N GLY A 258 8.12 -3.60 7.64
CA GLY A 258 8.72 -2.49 6.92
C GLY A 258 7.79 -1.29 6.82
N ALA A 259 7.71 -0.70 5.62
CA ALA A 259 6.86 0.44 5.36
C ALA A 259 5.46 0.03 4.89
N ALA A 260 4.43 0.66 5.45
CA ALA A 260 3.08 0.59 4.92
C ALA A 260 2.37 1.95 5.03
N ARG A 261 1.26 2.12 4.30
CA ARG A 261 0.42 3.31 4.38
C ARG A 261 -1.05 2.92 4.45
N VAL A 262 -1.74 3.40 5.46
CA VAL A 262 -3.18 3.19 5.64
C VAL A 262 -3.92 4.44 5.20
N ASP A 263 -4.89 4.25 4.31
CA ASP A 263 -5.67 5.34 3.71
C ASP A 263 -7.06 5.39 4.37
N PHE A 264 -7.54 6.60 4.66
CA PHE A 264 -8.74 6.86 5.46
C PHE A 264 -9.72 7.81 4.76
N ARG A 265 -11.01 7.62 5.06
CA ARG A 265 -12.02 8.68 4.93
C ARG A 265 -12.47 9.12 6.31
N ILE A 266 -12.56 10.42 6.53
CA ILE A 266 -12.95 11.02 7.80
C ILE A 266 -14.21 11.87 7.57
N THR A 267 -15.31 11.47 8.21
CA THR A 267 -16.57 12.22 8.13
C THR A 267 -16.41 13.67 8.64
N PRO A 268 -17.31 14.61 8.26
CA PRO A 268 -17.30 15.97 8.79
C PRO A 268 -17.38 16.06 10.34
N ARG A 269 -17.87 15.01 11.00
CA ARG A 269 -17.92 14.90 12.47
C ARG A 269 -16.65 14.30 13.08
N GLY A 270 -15.61 14.05 12.28
CA GLY A 270 -14.33 13.50 12.74
C GLY A 270 -14.30 11.99 12.95
N ARG A 271 -15.30 11.23 12.48
CA ARG A 271 -15.26 9.75 12.53
C ARG A 271 -14.43 9.19 11.36
N PRO A 272 -13.33 8.47 11.61
CA PRO A 272 -12.51 7.85 10.59
C PRO A 272 -13.01 6.46 10.17
N TYR A 273 -12.69 6.09 8.94
CA TYR A 273 -12.96 4.80 8.32
C TYR A 273 -11.74 4.38 7.49
N VAL A 274 -11.22 3.19 7.72
CA VAL A 274 -10.11 2.63 6.92
C VAL A 274 -10.64 2.21 5.55
N LEU A 275 -9.98 2.65 4.49
CA LEU A 275 -10.30 2.28 3.11
C LEU A 275 -9.51 1.07 2.65
N GLU A 276 -8.19 1.16 2.79
CA GLU A 276 -7.22 0.19 2.33
C GLU A 276 -5.86 0.42 3.02
N ILE A 277 -4.95 -0.53 2.82
CA ILE A 277 -3.56 -0.46 3.23
C ILE A 277 -2.69 -0.77 2.01
N ASN A 278 -1.63 0.02 1.84
CA ASN A 278 -0.62 -0.17 0.81
C ASN A 278 0.64 -0.72 1.48
N THR A 279 1.04 -1.94 1.14
CA THR A 279 2.15 -2.67 1.75
C THR A 279 3.51 -2.36 1.11
N VAL A 280 3.51 -1.73 -0.06
CA VAL A 280 4.71 -1.18 -0.72
C VAL A 280 4.40 0.27 -1.14
N PRO A 281 4.31 1.20 -0.18
CA PRO A 281 3.94 2.57 -0.48
C PRO A 281 4.95 3.23 -1.42
N GLY A 282 4.46 4.13 -2.29
CA GLY A 282 5.32 4.94 -3.17
C GLY A 282 6.45 5.64 -2.42
N MET A 283 7.64 5.63 -3.02
CA MET A 283 8.88 6.17 -2.46
C MET A 283 9.54 7.18 -3.40
N THR A 284 8.77 7.81 -4.31
CA THR A 284 9.27 8.98 -5.04
C THR A 284 9.39 10.18 -4.11
N GLU A 285 10.16 11.20 -4.48
CA GLU A 285 10.38 12.41 -3.66
C GLU A 285 9.08 13.14 -3.28
N THR A 286 8.04 13.02 -4.11
CA THR A 286 6.71 13.62 -3.87
C THR A 286 5.71 12.65 -3.25
N SER A 287 6.13 11.45 -2.87
CA SER A 287 5.25 10.45 -2.26
C SER A 287 4.95 10.77 -0.79
N LEU A 288 3.81 10.27 -0.31
CA LEU A 288 3.29 10.56 1.03
C LEU A 288 4.18 10.01 2.16
N LEU A 289 4.79 8.84 1.99
CA LEU A 289 5.66 8.25 3.01
C LEU A 289 6.92 9.11 3.23
N PRO A 290 7.72 9.47 2.20
CA PRO A 290 8.81 10.42 2.33
C PRO A 290 8.40 11.77 2.93
N MET A 291 7.25 12.31 2.55
CA MET A 291 6.72 13.56 3.09
C MET A 291 6.46 13.46 4.61
N ALA A 292 5.78 12.41 5.06
CA ALA A 292 5.50 12.19 6.48
C ALA A 292 6.77 11.95 7.29
N ALA A 293 7.75 11.25 6.72
CA ALA A 293 9.05 11.00 7.34
C ALA A 293 9.86 12.31 7.52
N ALA A 294 9.91 13.15 6.48
CA ALA A 294 10.59 14.44 6.52
C ALA A 294 10.00 15.38 7.60
N GLN A 295 8.68 15.33 7.82
CA GLN A 295 7.99 16.12 8.84
C GLN A 295 8.48 15.84 10.27
N VAL A 296 9.06 14.65 10.52
CA VAL A 296 9.66 14.27 11.80
C VAL A 296 11.19 14.19 11.74
N GLY A 297 11.81 14.82 10.73
CA GLY A 297 13.26 14.91 10.60
C GLY A 297 13.94 13.64 10.07
N ILE A 298 13.20 12.68 9.53
CA ILE A 298 13.78 11.49 8.89
C ILE A 298 14.08 11.84 7.42
N ALA A 299 15.36 12.04 7.11
CA ALA A 299 15.81 12.25 5.74
C ALA A 299 15.56 11.03 4.85
N TYR A 300 15.38 11.25 3.54
CA TYR A 300 15.04 10.20 2.57
C TYR A 300 16.00 9.00 2.61
N ASP A 301 17.31 9.25 2.63
CA ASP A 301 18.30 8.18 2.65
C ASP A 301 18.25 7.35 3.93
N VAL A 302 17.92 7.99 5.07
CA VAL A 302 17.72 7.31 6.36
C VAL A 302 16.41 6.51 6.35
N LEU A 303 15.36 7.04 5.72
CA LEU A 303 14.10 6.32 5.51
C LEU A 303 14.32 5.03 4.71
N VAL A 304 15.10 5.09 3.63
CA VAL A 304 15.46 3.92 2.82
C VAL A 304 16.19 2.88 3.66
N GLU A 305 17.14 3.27 4.52
CA GLU A 305 17.80 2.35 5.44
C GLU A 305 16.86 1.75 6.49
N ARG A 306 15.92 2.53 7.04
CA ARG A 306 14.91 2.02 7.97
C ARG A 306 14.02 0.96 7.31
N ILE A 307 13.71 1.12 6.03
CA ILE A 307 12.98 0.09 5.26
C ILE A 307 13.87 -1.13 5.03
N LEU A 308 15.15 -0.93 4.70
CA LEU A 308 16.14 -2.01 4.52
C LEU A 308 16.25 -2.90 5.78
N GLN A 309 16.12 -2.33 6.98
CA GLN A 309 16.19 -3.09 8.24
C GLN A 309 15.21 -4.27 8.28
N SER A 310 14.01 -4.14 7.72
CA SER A 310 13.04 -5.25 7.66
C SER A 310 13.57 -6.48 6.90
N ALA A 311 14.40 -6.29 5.87
CA ALA A 311 15.04 -7.39 5.17
C ALA A 311 16.13 -8.05 6.01
N LEU A 312 16.88 -7.28 6.79
CA LEU A 312 17.92 -7.79 7.68
C LEU A 312 17.33 -8.61 8.83
N ASP A 313 16.24 -8.12 9.42
CA ASP A 313 15.51 -8.85 10.46
C ASP A 313 14.96 -10.18 9.90
N ARG A 314 14.44 -10.16 8.67
CA ARG A 314 14.03 -11.37 7.95
C ARG A 314 15.20 -12.33 7.72
N ALA A 315 16.36 -11.83 7.29
CA ALA A 315 17.56 -12.65 7.08
C ALA A 315 17.99 -13.34 8.38
N ASN A 316 17.98 -12.61 9.50
CA ASN A 316 18.30 -13.16 10.82
C ASN A 316 17.34 -14.28 11.22
N ARG A 317 16.03 -14.13 10.97
CA ARG A 317 15.03 -15.17 11.24
C ARG A 317 15.27 -16.42 10.38
N LEU A 318 15.58 -16.25 9.10
CA LEU A 318 15.91 -17.37 8.21
C LEU A 318 17.15 -18.12 8.70
N ALA A 319 18.20 -17.41 9.13
CA ALA A 319 19.41 -18.03 9.66
C ALA A 319 19.18 -18.80 10.99
N GLN A 320 18.22 -18.39 11.81
CA GLN A 320 17.86 -19.07 13.06
C GLN A 320 16.91 -20.27 12.86
N GLY A 321 16.13 -20.27 11.78
CA GLY A 321 15.14 -21.31 11.48
C GLY A 321 15.71 -22.55 10.76
N VAL A 322 16.95 -22.49 10.28
CA VAL A 322 17.64 -23.66 9.68
C VAL A 322 18.22 -24.52 10.81
N PRO A 323 17.79 -25.78 10.97
CA PRO A 323 18.46 -26.70 11.88
C PRO A 323 19.94 -26.76 11.51
N LYS A 324 20.84 -26.61 12.49
CA LYS A 324 22.25 -26.92 12.25
C LYS A 324 22.36 -28.41 11.97
N GLU A 325 22.71 -28.76 10.72
CA GLU A 325 23.15 -30.12 10.36
C GLU A 325 24.41 -30.52 11.13
#